data_AF-A0A660SZX9-F1
#
_entry.id   AF-A0A660SZX9-F1
#
_cell.length_a   1.000
_cell.length_b   1.000
_cell.length_c   1.000
_cell.angle_alpha   90.00
_cell.angle_beta   90.00
_cell.angle_gamma   90.00
#
_symmetry.space_group_name_H-M   'P 1'
#
loop_
_entity.id
_entity.type
_entity.pdbx_description
1 polymer ?
#
loop_
_entity_poly.entity_id
_entity_poly.type
_entity_poly.pdbx_seq_one_letter_code
_entity_poly.pdbx_strand_id
1 'polypeptide(L)'
;MKELYSRGDYVILGGDWNSLFPGVSFEDFAPYITTEKNLYWIQNIPENWTPEKWQWGWDPEVPSCRTLDQAYIPGENFRTIIDGFLVSPNVQIDEIRTSDAEFSFSDHNPVSLKFKLKP
;
A
#
# COMPACT_ATOMS: atom_id res chain seq x y z
N MET A 1 -10.34 -0.53 15.79
CA MET A 1 -9.21 -1.48 15.68
C MET A 1 -8.43 -1.67 16.99
N LYS A 2 -8.02 -0.60 17.69
CA LYS A 2 -7.33 -0.72 18.99
C LYS A 2 -8.18 -1.43 20.06
N GLU A 3 -9.47 -1.10 20.13
CA GLU A 3 -10.41 -1.76 21.04
C GLU A 3 -10.56 -3.26 20.73
N LEU A 4 -10.75 -3.63 19.46
CA LEU A 4 -10.78 -5.04 19.03
C LEU A 4 -9.54 -5.79 19.53
N TYR A 5 -8.35 -5.25 19.24
CA TYR A 5 -7.09 -5.84 19.70
C TYR A 5 -6.99 -5.93 21.23
N SER A 6 -7.45 -4.92 21.97
CA SER A 6 -7.44 -4.94 23.45
C SER A 6 -8.31 -6.04 24.07
N ARG A 7 -9.29 -6.57 23.31
CA ARG A 7 -10.12 -7.72 23.72
C ARG A 7 -9.51 -9.06 23.34
N GLY A 8 -8.34 -9.06 22.71
CA GLY A 8 -7.66 -10.26 22.22
C GLY A 8 -7.98 -10.63 20.77
N ASP A 9 -8.74 -9.80 20.04
CA ASP A 9 -9.05 -10.08 18.63
C ASP A 9 -7.78 -9.98 17.77
N TYR A 10 -7.72 -10.77 16.70
CA TYR A 10 -6.76 -10.59 15.62
C TYR A 10 -7.33 -9.59 14.62
N VAL A 11 -6.58 -8.54 14.30
CA VAL A 11 -7.07 -7.45 13.46
C VAL A 11 -6.16 -7.29 12.24
N ILE A 12 -6.77 -7.35 11.06
CA ILE A 12 -6.14 -7.12 9.77
C ILE A 12 -7.00 -6.09 9.04
N LEU A 13 -6.40 -4.97 8.67
CA LEU A 13 -7.02 -3.95 7.81
C LEU A 13 -6.32 -4.03 6.47
N GLY A 14 -7.06 -4.26 5.38
CA GLY A 14 -6.51 -4.33 4.03
C GLY A 14 -7.32 -3.50 3.05
N GLY A 15 -6.66 -2.93 2.06
CA GLY A 15 -7.30 -2.20 0.97
C GLY A 15 -6.44 -1.08 0.40
N ASP A 16 -7.07 -0.23 -0.41
CA ASP A 16 -6.56 1.05 -0.87
C ASP A 16 -6.61 2.08 0.27
N TRP A 17 -5.45 2.58 0.67
CA TRP A 17 -5.30 3.61 1.69
C TRP A 17 -5.32 5.02 1.12
N ASN A 18 -5.26 5.15 -0.21
CA ASN A 18 -5.15 6.40 -0.94
C ASN A 18 -4.01 7.30 -0.42
N SER A 19 -2.96 6.66 0.11
CA SER A 19 -1.84 7.33 0.79
C SER A 19 -0.58 6.49 0.72
N LEU A 20 0.57 7.14 0.57
CA LEU A 20 1.88 6.51 0.65
C LEU A 20 2.11 5.97 2.07
N PHE A 21 2.57 4.74 2.15
CA PHE A 21 2.94 4.12 3.43
C PHE A 21 4.18 4.79 4.05
N PRO A 22 4.38 4.67 5.37
CA PRO A 22 5.58 5.17 6.01
C PRO A 22 6.86 4.63 5.34
N GLY A 23 7.73 5.55 4.90
CA GLY A 23 8.99 5.24 4.23
C GLY A 23 8.89 5.07 2.71
N VAL A 24 7.69 5.18 2.12
CA VAL A 24 7.49 5.21 0.67
C VAL A 24 7.49 6.66 0.20
N SER A 25 8.19 6.94 -0.91
CA SER A 25 8.36 8.27 -1.50
C SER A 25 8.07 8.26 -3.00
N PHE A 26 7.98 9.44 -3.62
CA PHE A 26 7.79 9.54 -5.07
C PHE A 26 9.04 9.09 -5.84
N GLU A 27 10.20 9.27 -5.23
CA GLU A 27 11.52 8.95 -5.78
C GLU A 27 11.73 7.44 -5.97
N ASP A 28 11.08 6.62 -5.13
CA ASP A 28 11.13 5.16 -5.22
C ASP A 28 10.54 4.62 -6.54
N PHE A 29 9.74 5.43 -7.24
CA PHE A 29 9.06 5.05 -8.49
C PHE A 29 9.46 5.91 -9.69
N ALA A 30 10.55 6.66 -9.58
CA ALA A 30 11.16 7.34 -10.73
C ALA A 30 11.82 6.34 -11.69
N PRO A 31 11.93 6.66 -13.00
CA PRO A 31 11.42 7.85 -13.67
C PRO A 31 9.95 7.72 -14.09
N TYR A 32 9.29 8.87 -14.24
CA TYR A 32 7.96 9.04 -14.83
C TYR A 32 7.87 10.45 -15.43
N ILE A 33 6.86 10.69 -16.26
CA ILE A 33 6.61 12.01 -16.87
C ILE A 33 5.31 12.68 -16.39
N THR A 34 4.52 12.00 -15.55
CA THR A 34 3.35 12.57 -14.89
C THR A 34 3.71 13.89 -14.20
N THR A 35 2.97 14.94 -14.53
CA THR A 35 3.21 16.29 -14.01
C THR A 35 2.71 16.44 -12.57
N GLU A 36 3.31 17.33 -11.78
CA GLU A 36 2.91 17.61 -10.38
C GLU A 36 1.41 17.91 -10.21
N LYS A 37 0.78 18.60 -11.17
CA LYS A 37 -0.67 18.88 -11.15
C LYS A 37 -1.54 17.61 -11.11
N ASN A 38 -1.01 16.46 -11.52
CA ASN A 38 -1.71 15.17 -11.54
C ASN A 38 -1.37 14.29 -10.32
N LEU A 39 -0.46 14.75 -9.44
CA LEU A 39 -0.05 14.06 -8.22
C LEU A 39 -0.76 14.58 -6.96
N TYR A 40 -1.64 15.58 -7.10
CA TYR A 40 -2.26 16.33 -5.99
C TYR A 40 -3.01 15.48 -4.95
N TRP A 41 -3.47 14.30 -5.34
CA TRP A 41 -4.28 13.42 -4.49
C TRP A 41 -3.42 12.47 -3.64
N ILE A 42 -2.17 12.25 -4.02
CA ILE A 42 -1.27 11.33 -3.32
C ILE A 42 -0.72 12.03 -2.09
N GLN A 43 -1.04 11.51 -0.92
CA GLN A 43 -0.60 12.04 0.37
C GLN A 43 0.14 10.98 1.17
N ASN A 44 0.98 11.41 2.11
CA ASN A 44 1.58 10.47 3.05
C ASN A 44 0.59 10.11 4.16
N ILE A 45 0.61 8.86 4.62
CA ILE A 45 -0.02 8.53 5.90
C ILE A 45 0.60 9.43 6.99
N PRO A 46 -0.20 10.09 7.85
CA PRO A 46 0.34 10.95 8.89
C PRO A 46 1.28 10.16 9.83
N GLU A 47 2.42 10.76 10.19
CA GLU A 47 3.47 10.08 10.98
C GLU A 47 2.96 9.44 12.28
N ASN A 48 1.97 10.06 12.91
CA ASN A 48 1.37 9.63 14.18
C ASN A 48 0.12 8.75 14.01
N TRP A 49 -0.23 8.36 12.79
CA TRP A 49 -1.44 7.58 12.52
C TRP A 49 -1.29 6.11 12.91
N THR A 50 -0.10 5.54 12.69
CA THR A 50 0.19 4.12 12.95
C THR A 50 0.26 3.85 14.46
N PRO A 51 -0.57 2.95 15.01
CA PRO A 51 -0.46 2.61 16.43
C PRO A 51 0.84 1.89 16.75
N GLU A 52 1.30 2.07 17.99
CA GLU A 52 2.48 1.39 18.50
C GLU A 52 2.39 -0.13 18.30
N LYS A 53 3.47 -0.73 17.77
CA LYS A 53 3.64 -2.17 17.51
C LYS A 53 2.75 -2.76 16.40
N TRP A 54 1.88 -1.98 15.77
CA TRP A 54 1.17 -2.42 14.56
C TRP A 54 2.14 -2.39 13.38
N GLN A 55 1.95 -3.31 12.45
CA GLN A 55 2.88 -3.51 11.33
C GLN A 55 2.17 -3.27 10.00
N TRP A 56 2.80 -2.46 9.16
CA TRP A 56 2.43 -2.31 7.74
C TRP A 56 2.97 -3.47 6.91
N GLY A 57 2.19 -3.90 5.93
CA GLY A 57 2.56 -4.90 4.94
C GLY A 57 2.18 -4.42 3.55
N TRP A 58 3.19 -4.14 2.74
CA TRP A 58 3.08 -3.72 1.34
C TRP A 58 4.25 -4.33 0.57
N ASP A 59 4.09 -4.49 -0.74
CA ASP A 59 5.13 -5.05 -1.62
C ASP A 59 6.01 -3.92 -2.17
N PRO A 60 7.31 -3.84 -1.81
CA PRO A 60 8.20 -2.77 -2.27
C PRO A 60 8.60 -2.87 -3.75
N GLU A 61 8.42 -4.03 -4.39
CA GLU A 61 8.96 -4.29 -5.73
C GLU A 61 7.95 -3.97 -6.84
N VAL A 62 6.67 -4.21 -6.56
CA VAL A 62 5.61 -4.12 -7.57
C VAL A 62 4.57 -3.06 -7.17
N PRO A 63 4.41 -1.97 -7.96
CA PRO A 63 3.43 -0.94 -7.69
C PRO A 63 1.99 -1.48 -7.67
N SER A 64 1.23 -1.00 -6.69
CA SER A 64 -0.18 -1.36 -6.53
C SER A 64 -1.12 -0.42 -7.28
N CYS A 65 -0.71 0.82 -7.58
CA CYS A 65 -1.56 1.83 -8.22
C CYS A 65 -0.77 2.62 -9.28
N ARG A 66 -1.49 3.20 -10.24
CA ARG A 66 -0.97 4.20 -11.19
C ARG A 66 -1.86 5.44 -11.26
N THR A 67 -1.28 6.52 -11.75
CA THR A 67 -2.02 7.72 -12.13
C THR A 67 -2.88 7.52 -13.38
N LEU A 68 -4.03 8.21 -13.42
CA LEU A 68 -5.04 8.15 -14.48
C LEU A 68 -5.01 9.35 -15.45
N ASP A 69 -3.96 10.15 -15.42
CA ASP A 69 -3.84 11.36 -16.24
C ASP A 69 -3.69 11.08 -17.74
N GLN A 70 -3.24 9.88 -18.09
CA GLN A 70 -3.23 9.36 -19.45
C GLN A 70 -3.52 7.85 -19.48
N ALA A 71 -3.69 7.31 -20.69
CA ALA A 71 -3.68 5.87 -20.92
C ALA A 71 -2.39 5.26 -20.36
N TYR A 72 -2.46 4.03 -19.85
CA TYR A 72 -1.29 3.42 -19.22
C TYR A 72 -0.19 3.17 -20.25
N ILE A 73 0.98 3.75 -19.99
CA ILE A 73 2.22 3.49 -20.71
C ILE A 73 3.30 3.18 -19.67
N PRO A 74 3.89 1.97 -19.68
CA PRO A 74 4.97 1.60 -18.76
C PRO A 74 6.12 2.61 -18.79
N GLY A 75 6.49 3.14 -17.62
CA GLY A 75 7.57 4.11 -17.47
C GLY A 75 7.19 5.57 -17.73
N GLU A 76 5.96 5.85 -18.18
CA GLU A 76 5.48 7.24 -18.34
C GLU A 76 4.55 7.66 -17.19
N ASN A 77 3.55 6.85 -16.87
CA ASN A 77 2.67 7.11 -15.73
C ASN A 77 3.46 7.01 -14.42
N PHE A 78 3.18 7.91 -13.47
CA PHE A 78 3.55 7.69 -12.09
C PHE A 78 2.82 6.44 -11.58
N ARG A 79 3.58 5.54 -10.97
CA ARG A 79 3.12 4.31 -10.33
C ARG A 79 3.58 4.36 -8.88
N THR A 80 2.83 3.78 -7.97
CA THR A 80 3.18 3.79 -6.55
C THR A 80 2.51 2.66 -5.77
N ILE A 81 2.71 2.63 -4.46
CA ILE A 81 2.15 1.64 -3.54
C ILE A 81 1.24 2.38 -2.55
N ILE A 82 -0.07 2.15 -2.68
CA ILE A 82 -1.10 2.67 -1.76
C ILE A 82 -2.04 1.58 -1.26
N ASP A 83 -1.93 0.37 -1.79
CA ASP A 83 -2.70 -0.80 -1.37
C ASP A 83 -1.83 -1.69 -0.50
N GLY A 84 -2.39 -2.15 0.61
CA GLY A 84 -1.64 -2.95 1.55
C GLY A 84 -2.42 -3.24 2.81
N PHE A 85 -1.71 -3.78 3.79
CA PHE A 85 -2.28 -4.27 5.03
C PHE A 85 -1.67 -3.59 6.24
N LEU A 86 -2.49 -3.32 7.25
CA LEU A 86 -2.03 -3.03 8.60
C LEU A 86 -2.51 -4.16 9.53
N VAL A 87 -1.58 -4.76 10.26
CA VAL A 87 -1.88 -5.90 11.13
C VAL A 87 -1.60 -5.59 12.60
N SER A 88 -2.41 -6.16 13.49
CA SER A 88 -2.22 -6.06 14.93
C SER A 88 -1.00 -6.88 15.41
N PRO A 89 -0.43 -6.60 16.60
CA PRO A 89 0.81 -7.24 17.06
C PRO A 89 0.76 -8.78 17.17
N ASN A 90 -0.44 -9.33 17.40
CA ASN A 90 -0.72 -10.78 17.46
C ASN A 90 -0.90 -11.42 16.07
N VAL A 91 -0.68 -10.68 14.98
CA VAL A 91 -0.63 -11.21 13.62
C VAL A 91 0.81 -11.10 13.11
N GLN A 92 1.32 -12.17 12.50
CA GLN A 92 2.60 -12.18 11.80
C GLN A 92 2.36 -12.12 10.31
N ILE A 93 3.02 -11.19 9.61
CA ILE A 93 3.10 -11.19 8.16
C ILE A 93 4.19 -12.18 7.74
N ASP A 94 3.82 -13.21 6.99
CA ASP A 94 4.76 -14.17 6.41
C ASP A 94 5.17 -13.74 4.99
N GLU A 95 4.24 -13.19 4.21
CA GLU A 95 4.46 -12.74 2.83
C GLU A 95 3.46 -11.64 2.47
N ILE A 96 3.92 -10.62 1.75
CA ILE A 96 3.07 -9.67 1.02
C ILE A 96 3.52 -9.71 -0.43
N ARG A 97 2.55 -9.74 -1.35
CA ARG A 97 2.84 -9.75 -2.78
C ARG A 97 1.79 -8.99 -3.56
N THR A 98 2.21 -8.08 -4.41
CA THR A 98 1.38 -7.47 -5.45
C THR A 98 1.48 -8.32 -6.72
N SER A 99 0.33 -8.65 -7.32
CA SER A 99 0.32 -9.37 -8.60
C SER A 99 0.38 -8.36 -9.74
N ASP A 100 1.52 -8.27 -10.42
CA ASP A 100 1.68 -7.37 -11.54
C ASP A 100 0.87 -7.85 -12.75
N ALA A 101 -0.23 -7.17 -13.03
CA ALA A 101 -1.04 -7.39 -14.22
C ALA A 101 -0.86 -6.26 -15.25
N GLU A 102 0.19 -5.43 -15.09
CA GLU A 102 0.44 -4.23 -15.89
C GLU A 102 -0.81 -3.34 -16.00
N PHE A 103 -1.59 -3.25 -14.92
CA PHE A 103 -2.83 -2.46 -14.85
C PHE A 103 -3.87 -2.81 -15.93
N SER A 104 -3.87 -4.05 -16.42
CA SER A 104 -4.79 -4.51 -17.48
C SER A 104 -6.26 -4.60 -17.05
N PHE A 105 -6.52 -4.76 -15.75
CA PHE A 105 -7.87 -4.93 -15.20
C PHE A 105 -8.40 -3.70 -14.45
N SER A 106 -7.49 -2.88 -13.91
CA SER A 106 -7.76 -1.67 -13.15
C SER A 106 -6.47 -0.85 -13.11
N ASP A 107 -6.58 0.43 -12.80
CA ASP A 107 -5.48 1.26 -12.30
C ASP A 107 -4.85 0.78 -11.00
N HIS A 108 -5.40 -0.27 -10.38
CA HIS A 108 -4.81 -1.03 -9.29
C HIS A 108 -4.41 -2.46 -9.68
N ASN A 109 -3.26 -2.88 -9.16
CA ASN A 109 -2.83 -4.29 -9.10
C ASN A 109 -3.23 -4.88 -7.74
N PRO A 110 -3.74 -6.13 -7.69
CA PRO A 110 -4.20 -6.74 -6.44
C PRO A 110 -3.03 -7.12 -5.52
N VAL A 111 -3.19 -6.87 -4.22
CA VAL A 111 -2.20 -7.19 -3.16
C VAL A 111 -2.71 -8.34 -2.29
N SER A 112 -1.85 -9.34 -2.09
CA SER A 112 -2.12 -10.53 -1.29
C SER A 112 -1.28 -10.54 -0.01
N LEU A 113 -1.90 -10.96 1.11
CA LEU A 113 -1.25 -11.17 2.39
C LEU A 113 -1.29 -12.66 2.76
N LYS A 114 -0.13 -13.21 3.11
CA LYS A 114 -0.02 -14.47 3.84
C LYS A 114 0.40 -14.17 5.27
N PHE A 115 -0.33 -14.71 6.23
CA PHE A 115 -0.14 -14.40 7.64
C PHE A 115 -0.28 -15.62 8.54
N LYS A 116 0.22 -15.48 9.78
CA LYS A 116 -0.01 -16.41 10.89
C LYS A 116 -0.59 -15.66 12.08
N LEU A 117 -1.52 -16.31 12.77
CA LEU A 117 -2.02 -15.84 14.05
C LEU A 117 -1.07 -16.33 15.15
N LYS A 118 -0.54 -15.40 15.95
CA LYS A 118 0.34 -15.73 17.08
C LYS A 118 -0.52 -16.17 18.27
N PRO A 119 -0.06 -17.14 19.07
CA PRO A 119 -0.73 -17.53 20.31
C PRO A 119 -0.90 -16.36 21.30
#